data_AF-A0AAU9KCC3-F1
#
_entry.id   AF-A0AAU9KCC3-F1
#
_cell.length_a   1.000
_cell.length_b   1.000
_cell.length_c   1.000
_cell.angle_alpha   90.00
_cell.angle_beta   90.00
_cell.angle_gamma   90.00
#
_symmetry.space_group_name_H-M   'P 1'
#
loop_
_entity.id
_entity.type
_entity.pdbx_description
1 polymer ?
#
loop_
_entity_poly.entity_id
_entity_poly.type
_entity_poly.pdbx_seq_one_letter_code
_entity_poly.pdbx_strand_id
1 'polypeptide(L)'
;MDKDRLLKVLQNKENQLNEMQAQFISHNKTIETLQKRIRNVEGENELLRRKIEQKDKELEKELKEKDIIFARIQELEKTDQEIEINTPNLLIEDIKPIENEEIINVSSSKTENANSSEKQEEEPEKQIEPETFISNEIDITKELEKMGLGDLVKKY
;
A
#
# COMPACT_ATOMS: atom_id res chain seq x y z
N MET A 1 -6.93 -62.82 -23.21
CA MET A 1 -6.14 -61.57 -23.10
C MET A 1 -4.79 -61.98 -22.54
N ASP A 2 -3.71 -61.72 -23.26
CA ASP A 2 -2.40 -62.30 -22.92
C ASP A 2 -1.79 -61.62 -21.69
N LYS A 3 -1.13 -62.42 -20.84
CA LYS A 3 -0.52 -61.99 -19.58
C LYS A 3 0.42 -60.80 -19.76
N ASP A 4 1.19 -60.77 -20.84
CA ASP A 4 2.14 -59.70 -21.13
C ASP A 4 1.45 -58.36 -21.48
N ARG A 5 0.29 -58.44 -22.15
CA ARG A 5 -0.53 -57.26 -22.44
C ARG A 5 -1.10 -56.67 -21.15
N LEU A 6 -1.51 -57.52 -20.22
CA LEU A 6 -1.99 -57.08 -18.90
C LEU A 6 -0.88 -56.43 -18.07
N LEU A 7 0.32 -57.02 -18.06
CA LEU A 7 1.49 -56.44 -17.38
C LEU A 7 1.83 -55.04 -17.92
N LYS A 8 1.84 -54.87 -19.24
CA LYS A 8 2.11 -53.56 -19.86
C LYS A 8 1.06 -52.52 -19.50
N VAL A 9 -0.22 -52.91 -19.43
CA VAL A 9 -1.30 -52.01 -19.01
C VAL A 9 -1.14 -51.61 -17.55
N LEU A 10 -0.80 -52.56 -16.66
CA LEU A 10 -0.56 -52.28 -15.24
C LEU A 10 0.62 -51.33 -15.04
N GLN A 11 1.75 -51.57 -15.71
CA GLN A 11 2.91 -50.67 -15.65
C GLN A 11 2.57 -49.25 -16.13
N ASN A 12 1.81 -49.12 -17.21
CA ASN A 12 1.36 -47.80 -17.68
C ASN A 12 0.48 -47.10 -16.66
N LYS A 13 -0.42 -47.84 -15.98
CA LYS A 13 -1.29 -47.29 -14.94
C LYS A 13 -0.51 -46.89 -13.69
N GLU A 14 0.49 -47.67 -13.31
CA GLU A 14 1.40 -47.35 -12.20
C GLU A 14 2.19 -46.07 -12.50
N ASN A 15 2.73 -45.93 -13.70
CA ASN A 15 3.42 -44.70 -14.13
C ASN A 15 2.49 -43.48 -14.11
N GLN A 16 1.26 -43.61 -14.63
CA GLN A 16 0.25 -42.55 -14.57
C GLN A 16 -0.08 -42.15 -13.12
N LEU A 17 -0.21 -43.13 -12.23
CA LEU A 17 -0.51 -42.88 -10.83
C LEU A 17 0.65 -42.14 -10.14
N ASN A 18 1.89 -42.55 -10.40
CA ASN A 18 3.09 -41.91 -9.86
C ASN A 18 3.24 -40.46 -10.34
N GLU A 19 2.98 -40.21 -11.62
CA GLU A 19 3.00 -38.85 -12.18
C GLU A 19 1.93 -37.97 -11.53
N MET A 20 0.70 -38.48 -11.42
CA MET A 20 -0.41 -37.76 -10.79
C MET A 20 -0.11 -37.47 -9.31
N GLN A 21 0.49 -38.43 -8.60
CA GLN A 21 0.94 -38.23 -7.21
C GLN A 21 1.99 -37.12 -7.10
N ALA A 22 2.97 -37.09 -8.01
CA ALA A 22 3.98 -36.02 -8.03
C ALA A 22 3.36 -34.65 -8.30
N GLN A 23 2.40 -34.57 -9.23
CA GLN A 23 1.66 -33.33 -9.52
C GLN A 23 0.86 -32.87 -8.29
N PHE A 24 0.15 -33.76 -7.60
CA PHE A 24 -0.58 -33.42 -6.38
C PHE A 24 0.33 -32.86 -5.29
N ILE A 25 1.49 -33.48 -5.07
CA ILE A 25 2.48 -32.99 -4.10
C ILE A 25 2.97 -31.59 -4.49
N SER A 26 3.24 -31.37 -5.78
CA SER A 26 3.65 -30.06 -6.29
C SER A 26 2.57 -29.00 -6.07
N HIS A 27 1.32 -29.29 -6.47
CA HIS A 27 0.20 -28.38 -6.29
C HIS A 27 -0.06 -28.04 -4.81
N ASN A 28 0.04 -29.02 -3.91
CA ASN A 28 -0.11 -28.77 -2.48
C ASN A 28 0.94 -27.79 -1.95
N LYS A 29 2.21 -27.92 -2.36
CA LYS A 29 3.27 -26.97 -2.00
C LYS A 29 2.98 -25.56 -2.52
N THR A 30 2.49 -25.45 -3.75
CA THR A 30 2.08 -24.16 -4.34
C THR A 30 0.93 -23.54 -3.55
N ILE A 31 -0.09 -24.34 -3.20
CA ILE A 31 -1.23 -23.87 -2.38
C ILE A 31 -0.74 -23.36 -1.03
N GLU A 32 0.12 -24.09 -0.32
CA GLU A 32 0.67 -23.64 0.96
C GLU A 32 1.43 -22.31 0.84
N THR A 33 2.18 -22.15 -0.24
CA THR A 33 2.95 -20.93 -0.52
C THR A 33 2.02 -19.75 -0.80
N LEU A 34 0.98 -19.95 -1.62
CA LEU A 34 -0.04 -18.94 -1.90
C LEU A 34 -0.82 -18.57 -0.63
N GLN A 35 -1.17 -19.53 0.22
CA GLN A 35 -1.84 -19.26 1.50
C GLN A 35 -0.97 -18.40 2.43
N LYS A 36 0.35 -18.65 2.48
CA LYS A 36 1.27 -17.78 3.24
C LYS A 36 1.30 -16.36 2.66
N ARG A 37 1.36 -16.23 1.34
CA ARG A 37 1.34 -14.92 0.66
C ARG A 37 0.04 -14.16 0.93
N ILE A 38 -1.10 -14.82 0.89
CA ILE A 38 -2.41 -14.22 1.20
C ILE A 38 -2.41 -13.66 2.62
N ARG A 39 -2.00 -14.46 3.62
CA ARG A 39 -1.94 -14.00 5.02
C ARG A 39 -1.02 -12.79 5.21
N ASN A 40 0.11 -12.74 4.50
CA ASN A 40 1.01 -11.60 4.55
C ASN A 40 0.33 -10.34 3.99
N VAL A 41 -0.28 -10.44 2.81
CA VAL A 41 -0.99 -9.32 2.16
C VAL A 41 -2.18 -8.84 3.00
N GLU A 42 -2.92 -9.75 3.63
CA GLU A 42 -3.99 -9.41 4.58
C GLU A 42 -3.46 -8.62 5.77
N GLY A 43 -2.32 -9.05 6.33
CA GLY A 43 -1.64 -8.34 7.42
C GLY A 43 -1.15 -6.95 7.02
N GLU A 44 -0.53 -6.82 5.85
CA GLU A 44 -0.09 -5.53 5.31
C GLU A 44 -1.26 -4.57 5.06
N ASN A 45 -2.35 -5.08 4.48
CA ASN A 45 -3.57 -4.29 4.26
C ASN A 45 -4.16 -3.78 5.58
N GLU A 46 -4.19 -4.62 6.61
CA GLU A 46 -4.68 -4.23 7.93
C GLU A 46 -3.80 -3.14 8.56
N LEU A 47 -2.48 -3.25 8.44
CA LEU A 47 -1.55 -2.21 8.90
C LEU A 47 -1.77 -0.88 8.16
N LEU A 48 -1.94 -0.93 6.83
CA LEU A 48 -2.22 0.25 6.02
C LEU A 48 -3.55 0.90 6.41
N ARG A 49 -4.60 0.11 6.64
CA ARG A 49 -5.91 0.62 7.11
C ARG A 49 -5.76 1.39 8.42
N ARG A 50 -5.06 0.84 9.40
CA ARG A 50 -4.81 1.53 10.68
C ARG A 50 -4.02 2.82 10.52
N LYS A 51 -3.01 2.81 9.63
CA LYS A 51 -2.21 4.00 9.34
C LYS A 51 -3.03 5.12 8.70
N ILE A 52 -3.93 4.77 7.78
CA ILE A 52 -4.87 5.72 7.17
C ILE A 52 -5.80 6.28 8.25
N GLU A 53 -6.42 5.42 9.06
CA GLU A 53 -7.32 5.86 10.13
C GLU A 53 -6.62 6.80 11.13
N GLN A 54 -5.37 6.51 11.48
CA GLN A 54 -4.58 7.40 12.33
C GLN A 54 -4.35 8.76 11.66
N LYS A 55 -3.99 8.77 10.38
CA LYS A 55 -3.76 10.01 9.62
C LYS A 55 -5.04 10.83 9.47
N ASP A 56 -6.17 10.20 9.26
CA ASP A 56 -7.47 10.89 9.20
C ASP A 56 -7.81 11.56 10.55
N LYS A 57 -7.55 10.88 11.67
CA LYS A 57 -7.72 11.48 13.02
C LYS A 57 -6.78 12.65 13.28
N GLU A 58 -5.52 12.54 12.84
CA GLU A 58 -4.55 13.62 12.93
C GLU A 58 -5.00 14.85 12.11
N LEU A 59 -5.47 14.63 10.88
CA LEU A 59 -5.99 15.68 10.01
C LEU A 59 -7.27 16.33 10.57
N GLU A 60 -8.20 15.53 11.10
CA GLU A 60 -9.42 16.07 11.72
C GLU A 60 -9.09 16.97 12.92
N LYS A 61 -8.09 16.60 13.71
CA LYS A 61 -7.60 17.43 14.82
C LYS A 61 -6.99 18.73 14.31
N GLU A 62 -6.11 18.66 13.31
CA GLU A 62 -5.48 19.86 12.73
C GLU A 62 -6.51 20.82 12.11
N LEU A 63 -7.55 20.28 11.45
CA LEU A 63 -8.65 21.09 10.92
C LEU A 63 -9.39 21.84 12.03
N LYS A 64 -9.75 21.17 13.13
CA LYS A 64 -10.39 21.81 14.28
C LYS A 64 -9.53 22.90 14.90
N GLU A 65 -8.22 22.64 15.03
CA GLU A 65 -7.28 23.64 15.54
C GLU A 65 -7.20 24.87 14.61
N LYS A 66 -7.18 24.67 13.29
CA LYS A 66 -7.22 25.75 12.30
C LYS A 66 -8.51 26.54 12.35
N ASP A 67 -9.66 25.89 12.48
CA ASP A 67 -10.96 26.56 12.61
C ASP A 67 -11.00 27.46 13.86
N ILE A 68 -10.46 26.99 14.99
CA ILE A 68 -10.34 27.79 16.22
C ILE A 68 -9.45 29.01 16.00
N ILE A 69 -8.28 28.82 15.38
CA ILE A 69 -7.35 29.92 15.08
C ILE A 69 -8.00 30.93 14.14
N PHE A 70 -8.69 30.46 13.10
CA PHE A 70 -9.36 31.32 12.13
C PHE A 70 -10.48 32.14 12.77
N ALA A 71 -11.30 31.52 13.63
CA ALA A 71 -12.30 32.24 14.42
C ALA A 71 -11.66 33.31 15.30
N ARG A 72 -10.52 33.01 15.95
CA ARG A 72 -9.81 33.97 16.78
C ARG A 72 -9.23 35.14 15.97
N ILE A 73 -8.70 34.88 14.78
CA ILE A 73 -8.20 35.94 13.89
C ILE A 73 -9.35 36.86 13.48
N GLN A 74 -10.51 36.31 13.09
CA GLN A 74 -11.69 37.13 12.75
C GLN A 74 -12.20 37.99 13.90
N GLU A 75 -12.14 37.49 15.15
CA GLU A 75 -12.45 38.30 16.32
C GLU A 75 -11.48 39.49 16.47
N LEU A 76 -10.18 39.22 16.31
CA LEU A 76 -9.15 40.26 16.44
C LEU A 76 -9.25 41.31 15.33
N GLU A 77 -9.51 40.90 14.08
CA GLU A 77 -9.72 41.82 12.95
C GLU A 77 -10.92 42.77 13.19
N LYS A 78 -12.00 42.28 13.82
CA LYS A 78 -13.13 43.13 14.20
C LYS A 78 -12.75 44.14 15.28
N THR A 79 -11.99 43.71 16.29
CA THR A 79 -11.55 44.62 17.35
C THR A 79 -10.62 45.71 16.82
N ASP A 80 -9.73 45.40 15.88
CA ASP A 80 -8.82 46.39 15.27
C ASP A 80 -9.61 47.45 14.47
N GLN A 81 -10.64 47.02 13.71
CA GLN A 81 -11.54 47.94 13.01
C GLN A 81 -12.32 48.84 13.97
N GLU A 82 -12.81 48.31 15.09
CA GLU A 82 -13.54 49.12 16.09
C GLU A 82 -12.64 50.14 16.81
N ILE A 83 -11.34 49.86 16.95
CA ILE A 83 -10.34 50.78 17.54
C ILE A 83 -10.00 51.93 16.58
N GLU A 84 -9.88 51.68 15.27
CA GLU A 84 -9.65 52.73 14.28
C GLU A 84 -10.83 53.72 14.16
N ILE A 85 -12.07 53.26 14.40
CA ILE A 85 -13.26 54.11 14.27
C ILE A 85 -13.53 54.91 15.57
N ASN A 86 -13.09 54.43 16.73
CA ASN A 86 -13.36 55.04 18.05
C ASN A 86 -12.18 55.78 18.68
N THR A 87 -11.04 55.93 17.99
CA THR A 87 -9.98 56.81 18.45
C THR A 87 -10.32 58.26 18.10
N PRO A 88 -10.61 59.15 19.09
CA PRO A 88 -10.62 60.57 18.81
C PRO A 88 -9.21 60.92 18.38
N ASN A 89 -9.10 61.66 17.28
CA ASN A 89 -7.89 62.23 16.72
C ASN A 89 -7.11 63.02 17.81
N LEU A 90 -6.31 62.32 18.61
CA LEU A 90 -5.39 62.92 19.55
C LEU A 90 -4.10 63.16 18.78
N LEU A 91 -3.94 64.42 18.40
CA LEU A 91 -2.70 65.05 17.98
C LEU A 91 -1.52 64.41 18.70
N ILE A 92 -0.66 63.74 17.93
CA ILE A 92 0.64 63.26 18.39
C ILE A 92 1.49 64.52 18.59
N GLU A 93 1.55 65.02 19.83
CA GLU A 93 2.60 65.94 20.25
C GLU A 93 3.87 65.13 20.55
N ASP A 94 4.91 65.40 19.77
CA ASP A 94 6.34 65.18 20.00
C ASP A 94 6.75 64.20 21.11
N ILE A 95 6.82 62.91 20.77
CA ILE A 95 7.59 61.94 21.56
C ILE A 95 9.05 62.02 21.12
N LYS A 96 9.91 62.62 21.97
CA LYS A 96 11.36 62.61 21.80
C LYS A 96 11.90 61.17 21.79
N PRO A 97 12.93 60.86 20.98
CA PRO A 97 13.52 59.53 20.95
C PRO A 97 14.20 59.23 22.30
N ILE A 98 13.80 58.13 22.92
CA ILE A 98 14.50 57.56 24.08
C ILE A 98 15.62 56.70 23.52
N GLU A 99 16.85 57.21 23.59
CA GLU A 99 18.06 56.39 23.55
C GLU A 99 18.07 55.52 24.81
N ASN A 100 18.16 54.20 24.65
CA ASN A 100 18.73 53.32 25.67
C ASN A 100 19.34 52.11 24.98
N GLU A 101 20.67 52.17 24.87
CA GLU A 101 21.53 51.01 24.77
C GLU A 101 21.38 50.16 26.04
N GLU A 102 21.07 48.88 25.92
CA GLU A 102 21.75 47.88 26.75
C GLU A 102 21.71 46.51 26.08
N ILE A 103 22.91 45.96 25.99
CA ILE A 103 23.31 44.76 25.29
C ILE A 103 22.94 43.55 26.14
N ILE A 104 22.19 42.59 25.59
CA ILE A 104 22.25 41.21 26.09
C ILE A 104 22.74 40.30 24.97
N ASN A 105 24.04 40.05 25.04
CA ASN A 105 24.78 39.03 24.34
C ASN A 105 24.46 37.66 24.97
N VAL A 106 23.86 36.74 24.20
CA VAL A 106 24.07 35.30 24.45
C VAL A 106 24.34 34.61 23.12
N SER A 107 25.58 34.17 23.03
CA SER A 107 26.21 33.49 21.91
C SER A 107 25.68 32.06 21.70
N SER A 108 25.34 31.77 20.45
CA SER A 108 25.65 30.54 19.67
C SER A 108 25.38 29.13 20.21
N SER A 109 24.60 28.37 19.42
CA SER A 109 25.04 27.11 18.75
C SER A 109 24.05 26.86 17.60
N LYS A 110 24.40 26.98 16.31
CA LYS A 110 25.29 26.19 15.42
C LYS A 110 24.87 24.71 15.29
N THR A 111 24.23 24.40 14.16
CA THR A 111 24.42 23.22 13.27
C THR A 111 23.36 23.33 12.17
N GLU A 112 23.71 23.93 11.03
CA GLU A 112 24.22 23.26 9.82
C GLU A 112 23.15 22.44 9.10
N ASN A 113 22.51 23.17 8.19
CA ASN A 113 21.76 22.70 7.04
C ASN A 113 22.78 22.26 5.97
N ALA A 114 22.73 21.01 5.52
CA ALA A 114 23.45 20.56 4.33
C ALA A 114 22.58 19.55 3.56
N ASN A 115 21.99 20.07 2.51
CA ASN A 115 21.43 19.34 1.39
C ASN A 115 22.56 18.61 0.66
N SER A 116 22.43 17.30 0.45
CA SER A 116 23.14 16.60 -0.63
C SER A 116 22.29 15.44 -1.15
N SER A 117 21.74 15.68 -2.34
CA SER A 117 21.38 14.64 -3.30
C SER A 117 22.65 13.92 -3.74
N GLU A 118 22.65 12.58 -3.84
CA GLU A 118 23.10 11.86 -5.03
C GLU A 118 22.98 10.33 -4.87
N LYS A 119 22.30 9.76 -5.88
CA LYS A 119 22.56 8.48 -6.57
C LYS A 119 22.26 7.16 -5.84
N GLN A 120 21.14 6.59 -6.28
CA GLN A 120 20.84 5.17 -6.37
C GLN A 120 21.89 4.47 -7.26
N GLU A 121 22.48 3.38 -6.78
CA GLU A 121 23.00 2.31 -7.62
C GLU A 121 21.91 1.23 -7.72
N GLU A 122 21.25 1.17 -8.88
CA GLU A 122 20.43 0.04 -9.30
C GLU A 122 21.36 -1.04 -9.87
N GLU A 123 21.43 -2.20 -9.23
CA GLU A 123 21.87 -3.42 -9.90
C GLU A 123 20.73 -3.97 -10.78
N PRO A 124 21.03 -4.50 -11.98
CA PRO A 124 20.00 -4.86 -12.94
C PRO A 124 19.28 -6.16 -12.54
N GLU A 125 17.95 -6.08 -12.41
CA GLU A 125 17.06 -7.23 -12.35
C GLU A 125 17.29 -8.13 -13.57
N LYS A 126 17.67 -9.39 -13.31
CA LYS A 126 17.64 -10.44 -14.33
C LYS A 126 16.21 -10.61 -14.82
N GLN A 127 16.00 -10.31 -16.09
CA GLN A 127 14.82 -10.70 -16.85
C GLN A 127 14.63 -12.22 -16.73
N ILE A 128 13.64 -12.64 -15.95
CA ILE A 128 13.12 -14.00 -16.02
C ILE A 128 12.13 -13.97 -17.18
N GLU A 129 12.52 -14.53 -18.32
CA GLU A 129 11.60 -14.76 -19.43
C GLU A 129 10.39 -15.56 -18.94
N PRO A 130 9.16 -15.19 -19.32
CA PRO A 130 7.99 -15.98 -18.95
C PRO A 130 8.10 -17.35 -19.64
N GLU A 131 8.30 -18.40 -18.84
CA GLU A 131 8.15 -19.77 -19.31
C GLU A 131 6.79 -19.87 -20.01
N THR A 132 6.82 -20.18 -21.30
CA THR A 132 5.64 -20.44 -22.10
C THR A 132 4.88 -21.58 -21.45
N PHE A 133 3.78 -21.26 -20.78
CA PHE A 133 2.78 -22.22 -20.34
C PHE A 133 2.30 -23.00 -21.56
N ILE A 134 2.78 -24.22 -21.73
CA ILE A 134 2.12 -25.18 -22.61
C ILE A 134 0.93 -25.72 -21.82
N SER A 135 -0.15 -24.96 -21.82
CA SER A 135 -1.44 -25.40 -21.31
C SER A 135 -1.96 -26.50 -22.24
N ASN A 136 -1.79 -27.76 -21.85
CA ASN A 136 -2.60 -28.85 -22.40
C ASN A 136 -3.97 -28.81 -21.73
N GLU A 137 -4.73 -27.75 -21.99
CA GLU A 137 -6.12 -27.64 -21.61
C GLU A 137 -6.89 -28.80 -22.24
N ILE A 138 -7.31 -29.74 -21.41
CA ILE A 138 -8.21 -30.81 -21.81
C ILE A 138 -9.59 -30.19 -21.93
N ASP A 139 -10.13 -30.16 -23.15
CA ASP A 139 -11.51 -29.80 -23.42
C ASP A 139 -12.43 -30.85 -22.78
N ILE A 140 -12.88 -30.55 -21.56
CA ILE A 140 -13.72 -31.43 -20.74
C ILE A 140 -14.98 -31.85 -21.51
N THR A 141 -15.48 -30.99 -22.40
CA THR A 141 -16.65 -31.27 -23.25
C THR A 141 -16.38 -32.44 -24.20
N LYS A 142 -15.21 -32.46 -24.86
CA LYS A 142 -14.82 -33.54 -25.78
C LYS A 142 -14.58 -34.86 -25.06
N GLU A 143 -13.98 -34.83 -23.88
CA GLU A 143 -13.78 -36.05 -23.10
C GLU A 143 -15.11 -36.60 -22.54
N LEU A 144 -16.05 -35.73 -22.15
CA LEU A 144 -17.41 -36.15 -21.77
C LEU A 144 -18.18 -36.75 -22.95
N GLU A 145 -18.05 -36.20 -24.16
CA GLU A 145 -18.64 -36.79 -25.37
C GLU A 145 -18.07 -38.18 -25.67
N LYS A 146 -16.74 -38.34 -25.56
CA LYS A 146 -16.05 -39.62 -25.76
C LYS A 146 -16.47 -40.69 -24.75
N MET A 147 -16.86 -40.29 -23.54
CA MET A 147 -17.41 -41.18 -22.51
C MET A 147 -18.93 -41.40 -22.63
N GLY A 148 -19.59 -40.81 -23.63
CA GLY A 148 -21.05 -40.91 -23.79
C GLY A 148 -21.85 -40.13 -22.74
N LEU A 149 -21.20 -39.17 -22.06
CA LEU A 149 -21.76 -38.37 -20.97
C LEU A 149 -22.09 -36.93 -21.39
N GLY A 150 -22.14 -36.63 -22.70
CA GLY A 150 -22.41 -35.30 -23.23
C GLY A 150 -23.74 -34.68 -22.76
N ASP A 151 -24.71 -35.50 -22.38
CA ASP A 151 -26.02 -35.04 -21.89
C ASP A 151 -25.99 -34.51 -20.44
N LEU A 152 -24.92 -34.75 -19.67
CA LEU A 152 -24.79 -34.24 -18.31
C LEU A 152 -24.59 -32.72 -18.26
N VAL A 153 -24.00 -32.14 -19.31
CA VAL A 153 -23.68 -30.70 -19.40
C VAL A 153 -24.92 -29.87 -19.77
N LYS A 154 -25.91 -30.45 -20.44
CA LYS A 154 -27.12 -29.72 -20.90
C LYS A 154 -28.19 -29.53 -19.81
N LYS A 155 -27.99 -30.10 -18.61
CA LYS A 155 -28.99 -30.11 -17.53
C LYS A 155 -28.76 -29.06 -16.45
N TYR A 156 -27.71 -28.25 -16.57
CA TYR A 156 -27.37 -27.11 -15.72
C TYR A 156 -27.04 -25.91 -16.59
#